data_AF-A0A941I509-F1
#
_entry.id   AF-A0A941I509-F1
#
_cell.length_a   1.000
_cell.length_b   1.000
_cell.length_c   1.000
_cell.angle_alpha   90.00
_cell.angle_beta   90.00
_cell.angle_gamma   90.00
#
_symmetry.space_group_name_H-M   'P 1'
#
loop_
_entity.id
_entity.type
_entity.pdbx_description
1 polymer ?
#
loop_
_entity_poly.entity_id
_entity_poly.type
_entity_poly.pdbx_seq_one_letter_code
_entity_poly.pdbx_strand_id
1 'polypeptide(L)'
;MISMQHFTAGLLTLMFCGMVWQIAQHSNAPDNEEQQALRELGWLNSARPEQDVSAAIRRGDYRFITWSDSQHQVPGLEQACAIPPHAINNMSGTTAVAHQYEHRKLAAIAQVYAEEYNLQMSTWLQREGKWRCQAPA
;
A
#
# COMPACT_ATOMS: atom_id res chain seq x y z
N MET A 1 -75.71 -6.12 36.63
CA MET A 1 -76.42 -6.55 35.39
C MET A 1 -75.71 -5.93 34.20
N ILE A 2 -75.73 -6.65 33.07
CA ILE A 2 -75.00 -6.44 31.81
C ILE A 2 -73.52 -6.88 31.88
N SER A 3 -72.97 -7.69 30.97
CA SER A 3 -73.38 -8.86 30.21
C SER A 3 -72.12 -9.22 29.41
N MET A 4 -71.68 -10.48 29.50
CA MET A 4 -70.60 -11.04 28.69
C MET A 4 -71.01 -11.08 27.23
N GLN A 5 -70.13 -10.69 26.31
CA GLN A 5 -69.93 -11.43 25.07
C GLN A 5 -68.44 -11.57 24.78
N HIS A 6 -67.96 -12.80 24.98
CA HIS A 6 -66.79 -13.35 24.32
C HIS A 6 -67.10 -13.53 22.83
N PHE A 7 -66.13 -13.26 21.96
CA PHE A 7 -65.87 -14.14 20.83
C PHE A 7 -64.36 -14.37 20.69
N THR A 8 -64.03 -15.64 20.81
CA THR A 8 -62.72 -16.28 20.69
C THR A 8 -62.46 -16.67 19.24
N ALA A 9 -61.26 -16.38 18.74
CA ALA A 9 -60.48 -17.22 17.81
C ALA A 9 -59.08 -16.60 17.78
N GLY A 10 -57.97 -17.29 18.00
CA GLY A 10 -57.70 -18.71 18.02
C GLY A 10 -56.28 -18.89 17.51
N LEU A 11 -55.41 -19.38 18.40
CA LEU A 11 -54.15 -20.08 18.15
C LEU A 11 -53.01 -19.42 17.35
N LEU A 12 -51.95 -19.10 18.10
CA LEU A 12 -50.62 -19.75 17.99
C LEU A 12 -50.26 -20.37 16.62
N THR A 13 -49.35 -19.73 15.89
CA THR A 13 -48.27 -20.45 15.18
C THR A 13 -47.13 -19.50 14.79
N LEU A 14 -45.93 -19.84 15.27
CA LEU A 14 -44.60 -19.64 14.66
C LEU A 14 -44.15 -18.18 14.43
N MET A 15 -43.20 -17.67 15.21
CA MET A 15 -41.76 -17.89 15.01
C MET A 15 -41.32 -17.48 13.60
N PHE A 16 -40.40 -16.51 13.55
CA PHE A 16 -39.74 -15.93 12.37
C PHE A 16 -40.51 -14.85 11.60
N CYS A 17 -40.31 -13.59 12.00
CA CYS A 17 -40.00 -12.55 11.02
C CYS A 17 -39.00 -11.53 11.59
N GLY A 18 -37.94 -12.03 12.23
CA GLY A 18 -36.74 -11.26 12.54
C GLY A 18 -35.77 -11.22 11.35
N MET A 19 -36.25 -10.93 10.13
CA MET A 19 -35.44 -11.06 8.91
C MET A 19 -35.70 -9.95 7.88
N VAL A 20 -35.74 -8.68 8.27
CA VAL A 20 -35.48 -7.59 7.29
C VAL A 20 -34.83 -6.37 7.96
N TRP A 21 -33.80 -6.57 8.77
CA TRP A 21 -32.89 -5.47 9.16
C TRP A 21 -31.44 -5.95 9.24
N GLN A 22 -31.03 -6.74 8.25
CA GLN A 22 -29.65 -7.22 8.14
C GLN A 22 -29.16 -7.15 6.69
N ILE A 23 -29.39 -6.03 6.00
CA ILE A 23 -28.64 -5.69 4.77
C ILE A 23 -28.21 -4.22 4.87
N ALA A 24 -27.38 -3.93 5.87
CA ALA A 24 -26.55 -2.73 5.90
C ALA A 24 -25.13 -3.11 6.35
N GLN A 25 -24.61 -4.21 5.81
CA GLN A 25 -23.18 -4.39 5.63
C GLN A 25 -22.86 -4.15 4.15
N HIS A 26 -23.20 -2.96 3.65
CA HIS A 26 -22.54 -2.43 2.46
C HIS A 26 -21.19 -1.90 2.92
N SER A 27 -20.17 -2.67 2.56
CA SER A 27 -18.74 -2.37 2.66
C SER A 27 -18.39 -0.97 2.15
N ASN A 28 -18.10 -0.03 3.05
CA ASN A 28 -17.54 1.30 2.75
C ASN A 28 -15.99 1.32 2.78
N ALA A 29 -15.31 0.18 2.64
CA ALA A 29 -13.87 0.05 2.85
C ALA A 29 -12.93 0.34 1.65
N PRO A 30 -13.30 0.18 0.36
CA PRO A 30 -12.31 0.32 -0.72
C PRO A 30 -11.94 1.78 -1.06
N ASP A 31 -12.84 2.73 -0.84
CA ASP A 31 -12.61 4.13 -1.23
C ASP A 31 -11.57 4.83 -0.33
N ASN A 32 -11.42 4.40 0.93
CA ASN A 32 -10.50 5.04 1.87
C ASN A 32 -9.05 4.64 1.62
N GLU A 33 -8.79 3.36 1.39
CA GLU A 33 -7.44 2.84 1.12
C GLU A 33 -6.87 3.40 -0.18
N GLU A 34 -7.69 3.46 -1.24
CA GLU A 34 -7.27 4.00 -2.53
C GLU A 34 -6.96 5.50 -2.42
N GLN A 35 -7.83 6.27 -1.75
CA GLN A 35 -7.57 7.69 -1.53
C GLN A 35 -6.32 7.92 -0.65
N GLN A 36 -6.05 7.03 0.30
CA GLN A 36 -4.83 7.08 1.10
C GLN A 36 -3.60 6.83 0.25
N ALA A 37 -3.60 5.80 -0.60
CA ALA A 37 -2.50 5.53 -1.54
C ALA A 37 -2.24 6.73 -2.47
N LEU A 38 -3.29 7.35 -3.02
CA LEU A 38 -3.17 8.54 -3.85
C LEU A 38 -2.53 9.72 -3.10
N ARG A 39 -2.88 9.93 -1.82
CA ARG A 39 -2.25 10.97 -0.98
C ARG A 39 -0.78 10.67 -0.70
N GLU A 40 -0.47 9.41 -0.37
CA GLU A 40 0.89 8.96 -0.06
C GLU A 40 1.83 8.98 -1.27
N LEU A 41 1.29 8.79 -2.48
CA LEU A 41 2.05 8.80 -3.73
C LEU A 41 2.03 10.14 -4.46
N GLY A 42 1.16 11.08 -4.07
CA GLY A 42 0.93 12.32 -4.81
C GLY A 42 2.19 13.18 -5.03
N TRP A 43 3.18 13.09 -4.12
CA TRP A 43 4.45 13.79 -4.23
C TRP A 43 5.29 13.37 -5.45
N LEU A 44 5.08 12.13 -5.96
CA LEU A 44 5.81 11.58 -7.11
C LEU A 44 5.62 12.40 -8.38
N ASN A 45 4.51 13.14 -8.52
CA ASN A 45 4.26 14.00 -9.67
C ASN A 45 5.31 15.12 -9.84
N SER A 46 6.01 15.46 -8.77
CA SER A 46 7.03 16.51 -8.74
C SER A 46 8.41 16.00 -8.31
N ALA A 47 8.53 14.70 -8.03
CA ALA A 47 9.73 14.09 -7.51
C ALA A 47 10.89 14.14 -8.52
N ARG A 48 12.12 14.24 -8.01
CA ARG A 48 13.33 14.32 -8.82
C ARG A 48 14.40 13.42 -8.20
N PRO A 49 14.52 12.16 -8.65
CA PRO A 49 15.42 11.16 -8.06
C PRO A 49 16.83 11.71 -7.80
N GLU A 50 17.42 12.43 -8.76
CA GLU A 50 18.74 13.04 -8.63
C GLU A 50 18.88 13.98 -7.42
N GLN A 51 17.87 14.84 -7.23
CA GLN A 51 17.87 15.80 -6.13
C GLN A 51 17.63 15.10 -4.79
N ASP A 52 16.75 14.10 -4.80
CA ASP A 52 16.37 13.34 -3.62
C ASP A 52 17.51 12.44 -3.11
N VAL A 53 18.25 11.79 -4.02
CA VAL A 53 19.49 11.04 -3.71
C VAL A 53 20.55 11.97 -3.14
N SER A 54 20.78 13.12 -3.78
CA SER A 54 21.75 14.11 -3.30
C SER A 54 21.40 14.61 -1.89
N ALA A 55 20.11 14.86 -1.63
CA ALA A 55 19.62 15.20 -0.30
C ALA A 55 19.78 14.04 0.71
N ALA A 56 19.60 12.80 0.28
CA ALA A 56 19.75 11.60 1.11
C ALA A 56 21.18 11.40 1.59
N ILE A 57 22.12 11.53 0.67
CA ILE A 57 23.55 11.46 0.98
C ILE A 57 23.94 12.55 1.98
N ARG A 58 23.47 13.80 1.78
CA ARG A 58 23.76 14.91 2.72
C ARG A 58 23.25 14.68 4.13
N ARG A 59 22.12 13.99 4.29
CA ARG A 59 21.54 13.66 5.61
C ARG A 59 22.04 12.32 6.18
N GLY A 60 22.93 11.62 5.48
CA GLY A 60 23.45 10.31 5.88
C GLY A 60 22.45 9.15 5.73
N ASP A 61 21.42 9.32 4.90
CA ASP A 61 20.46 8.26 4.59
C ASP A 61 20.86 7.56 3.29
N TYR A 62 21.37 6.34 3.40
CA TYR A 62 21.87 5.55 2.28
C TYR A 62 20.93 4.39 1.91
N ARG A 63 19.71 4.38 2.46
CA ARG A 63 18.77 3.29 2.20
C ARG A 63 18.28 3.36 0.76
N PHE A 64 18.14 2.18 0.14
CA PHE A 64 17.50 2.00 -1.15
C PHE A 64 15.98 2.07 -1.01
N ILE A 65 15.29 2.42 -2.09
CA ILE A 65 13.84 2.54 -2.11
C ILE A 65 13.24 1.29 -2.76
N THR A 66 12.18 0.75 -2.18
CA THR A 66 11.33 -0.25 -2.85
C THR A 66 9.88 0.21 -2.87
N TRP A 67 9.12 -0.30 -3.83
CA TRP A 67 7.72 0.05 -4.09
C TRP A 67 6.77 -1.09 -3.68
N SER A 68 7.24 -2.06 -2.89
CA SER A 68 6.40 -3.14 -2.39
C SER A 68 7.01 -3.75 -1.13
N ASP A 69 6.12 -4.27 -0.30
CA ASP A 69 6.29 -5.31 0.70
C ASP A 69 7.01 -6.59 0.21
N SER A 70 7.27 -6.72 -1.08
CA SER A 70 8.20 -7.72 -1.65
C SER A 70 9.63 -7.43 -1.18
N GLN A 71 9.99 -8.06 -0.06
CA GLN A 71 11.27 -7.93 0.65
C GLN A 71 12.53 -8.31 -0.16
N HIS A 72 12.41 -8.61 -1.45
CA HIS A 72 13.47 -9.25 -2.22
C HIS A 72 13.88 -8.53 -3.51
N GLN A 73 13.11 -7.53 -3.97
CA GLN A 73 13.47 -6.82 -5.20
C GLN A 73 13.62 -5.33 -4.96
N VAL A 74 14.86 -4.86 -5.04
CA VAL A 74 15.17 -3.44 -5.07
C VAL A 74 15.32 -3.03 -6.54
N PRO A 75 14.46 -2.13 -7.03
CA PRO A 75 14.46 -1.73 -8.43
C PRO A 75 15.78 -1.06 -8.81
N GLY A 76 16.21 -1.22 -10.06
CA GLY A 76 17.44 -0.63 -10.57
C GLY A 76 18.74 -1.32 -10.11
N LEU A 77 18.64 -2.36 -9.29
CA LEU A 77 19.78 -3.18 -8.85
C LEU A 77 19.65 -4.60 -9.39
N GLU A 78 20.78 -5.31 -9.51
CA GLU A 78 20.77 -6.70 -9.94
C GLU A 78 19.99 -7.56 -8.94
N GLN A 79 19.15 -8.47 -9.44
CA GLN A 79 18.34 -9.36 -8.59
C GLN A 79 19.18 -10.25 -7.67
N ALA A 80 20.43 -10.50 -8.02
CA ALA A 80 21.36 -11.26 -7.20
C ALA A 80 21.90 -10.45 -5.99
N CYS A 81 21.70 -9.13 -5.92
CA CYS A 81 22.21 -8.35 -4.81
C CYS A 81 21.43 -8.63 -3.53
N ALA A 82 22.09 -9.26 -2.55
CA ALA A 82 21.55 -9.37 -1.20
C ALA A 82 21.59 -8.00 -0.51
N ILE A 83 20.42 -7.41 -0.26
CA ILE A 83 20.29 -6.12 0.45
C ILE A 83 19.61 -6.38 1.79
N PRO A 84 20.26 -6.05 2.91
CA PRO A 84 19.67 -6.32 4.22
C PRO A 84 18.45 -5.42 4.45
N PRO A 85 17.40 -5.89 5.16
CA PRO A 85 16.15 -5.13 5.33
C PRO A 85 16.33 -3.72 5.91
N HIS A 86 17.33 -3.49 6.77
CA HIS A 86 17.61 -2.17 7.35
C HIS A 86 18.17 -1.16 6.34
N ALA A 87 18.68 -1.62 5.20
CA ALA A 87 19.17 -0.79 4.10
C ALA A 87 18.07 -0.47 3.07
N ILE A 88 16.80 -0.78 3.39
CA ILE A 88 15.64 -0.57 2.51
C ILE A 88 14.66 0.40 3.18
N ASN A 89 14.07 1.27 2.36
CA ASN A 89 12.98 2.16 2.69
C ASN A 89 11.80 1.86 1.76
N ASN A 90 10.73 1.32 2.31
CA ASN A 90 9.53 1.02 1.54
C ASN A 90 8.75 2.32 1.28
N MET A 91 8.37 2.55 0.03
CA MET A 91 7.48 3.65 -0.33
C MET A 91 6.08 3.35 0.20
N SER A 92 5.47 4.30 0.90
CA SER A 92 4.07 4.17 1.34
C SER A 92 3.13 4.36 0.14
N GLY A 93 1.96 3.74 0.20
CA GLY A 93 0.92 3.86 -0.82
C GLY A 93 1.10 2.95 -2.03
N THR A 94 2.23 2.25 -2.15
CA THR A 94 2.46 1.29 -3.23
C THR A 94 1.96 -0.10 -2.80
N THR A 95 0.67 -0.38 -3.01
CA THR A 95 0.11 -1.71 -2.76
C THR A 95 0.09 -2.55 -4.05
N ALA A 96 0.13 -3.88 -3.92
CA ALA A 96 0.04 -4.78 -5.08
C ALA A 96 -1.31 -4.71 -5.81
N VAL A 97 -2.32 -4.09 -5.20
CA VAL A 97 -3.69 -4.06 -5.71
C VAL A 97 -4.12 -2.60 -5.90
N ALA A 98 -4.00 -2.11 -7.14
CA ALA A 98 -4.40 -0.76 -7.54
C ALA A 98 -5.59 -0.80 -8.51
N HIS A 99 -6.77 -0.41 -8.03
CA HIS A 99 -8.01 -0.53 -8.79
C HIS A 99 -8.32 0.70 -9.65
N GLN A 100 -7.86 1.89 -9.28
CA GLN A 100 -8.09 3.11 -10.05
C GLN A 100 -6.92 3.45 -10.97
N TYR A 101 -7.24 4.17 -12.05
CA TYR A 101 -6.26 4.58 -13.05
C TYR A 101 -5.15 5.45 -12.46
N GLU A 102 -5.50 6.45 -11.63
CA GLU A 102 -4.51 7.35 -11.04
C GLU A 102 -3.57 6.62 -10.07
N HIS A 103 -4.06 5.64 -9.30
CA HIS A 103 -3.20 4.84 -8.43
C HIS A 103 -2.22 4.00 -9.27
N ARG A 104 -2.71 3.29 -10.31
CA ARG A 104 -1.82 2.54 -11.21
C ARG A 104 -0.77 3.41 -11.88
N LYS A 105 -1.15 4.62 -12.30
CA LYS A 105 -0.24 5.60 -12.89
C LYS A 105 0.83 6.03 -11.89
N LEU A 106 0.44 6.38 -10.66
CA LEU A 106 1.39 6.73 -9.61
C LEU A 106 2.29 5.56 -9.21
N ALA A 107 1.76 4.33 -9.17
CA ALA A 107 2.55 3.13 -8.91
C ALA A 107 3.61 2.88 -10.00
N ALA A 108 3.26 3.11 -11.28
CA ALA A 108 4.23 3.04 -12.37
C ALA A 108 5.32 4.13 -12.25
N ILE A 109 4.94 5.35 -11.88
CA ILE A 109 5.90 6.43 -11.59
C ILE A 109 6.80 6.06 -10.40
N ALA A 110 6.23 5.45 -9.35
CA ALA A 110 6.96 5.01 -8.16
C ALA A 110 8.06 4.01 -8.51
N GLN A 111 7.76 3.05 -9.40
CA GLN A 111 8.74 2.08 -9.87
C GLN A 111 9.91 2.78 -10.57
N VAL A 112 9.63 3.60 -11.58
CA VAL A 112 10.68 4.31 -12.34
C VAL A 112 11.49 5.25 -11.45
N TYR A 113 10.83 5.94 -10.53
CA TYR A 113 11.49 6.79 -9.54
C TYR A 113 12.47 5.99 -8.67
N ALA A 114 12.05 4.82 -8.17
CA ALA A 114 12.87 3.99 -7.32
C ALA A 114 14.04 3.37 -8.09
N GLU A 115 13.84 2.94 -9.34
CA GLU A 115 14.92 2.46 -10.24
C GLU A 115 16.03 3.51 -10.37
N GLU A 116 15.68 4.74 -10.72
CA GLU A 116 16.63 5.83 -10.92
C GLU A 116 17.33 6.24 -9.62
N TYR A 117 16.57 6.37 -8.53
CA TYR A 117 17.12 6.68 -7.21
C TYR A 117 18.17 5.64 -6.78
N ASN A 118 17.85 4.35 -6.92
CA ASN A 118 18.71 3.26 -6.47
C ASN A 118 19.95 3.09 -7.35
N LEU A 119 19.84 3.29 -8.66
CA LEU A 119 20.97 3.28 -9.56
C LEU A 119 21.99 4.37 -9.20
N GLN A 120 21.51 5.58 -8.91
CA GLN A 120 22.38 6.68 -8.50
C GLN A 120 22.98 6.48 -7.11
N MET A 121 22.19 6.03 -6.14
CA MET A 121 22.65 5.72 -4.79
C MET A 121 23.72 4.62 -4.82
N SER A 122 23.49 3.54 -5.55
CA SER A 122 24.45 2.44 -5.67
C SER A 122 25.74 2.88 -6.36
N THR A 123 25.66 3.65 -7.44
CA THR A 123 26.82 4.23 -8.13
C THR A 123 27.63 5.12 -7.19
N TRP A 124 26.99 5.92 -6.35
CA TRP A 124 27.68 6.71 -5.34
C TRP A 124 28.36 5.83 -4.28
N LEU A 125 27.63 4.87 -3.70
CA LEU A 125 28.18 3.99 -2.66
C LEU A 125 29.35 3.14 -3.16
N GLN A 126 29.31 2.68 -4.42
CA GLN A 126 30.42 1.94 -5.03
C GLN A 126 31.67 2.80 -5.21
N ARG A 127 31.51 4.04 -5.68
CA ARG A 127 32.63 4.99 -5.82
C ARG A 127 33.29 5.31 -4.48
N GLU A 128 32.49 5.39 -3.43
CA GLU A 128 32.96 5.61 -2.05
C GLU A 128 33.53 4.34 -1.39
N GLY A 129 33.46 3.18 -2.06
CA GLY A 129 33.85 1.89 -1.48
C GLY A 129 32.96 1.42 -0.33
N LYS A 130 31.77 2.01 -0.17
CA LYS A 130 30.83 1.75 0.94
C LYS A 130 29.85 0.63 0.66
N TRP A 131 29.70 0.22 -0.60
CA TRP A 131 28.82 -0.88 -0.99
C TRP A 131 29.35 -1.61 -2.22
N ARG A 132 29.13 -2.92 -2.25
CA ARG A 132 29.28 -3.76 -3.44
C ARG A 132 28.14 -4.77 -3.43
N CYS A 133 27.55 -5.02 -4.60
CA CYS A 133 26.61 -6.10 -4.77
C CYS A 133 27.31 -7.41 -4.41
N GLN A 134 26.73 -8.14 -3.46
CA GLN A 134 27.14 -9.50 -3.12
C GLN A 134 26.03 -10.43 -3.61
N ALA A 135 26.41 -11.43 -4.41
CA ALA A 135 25.50 -12.51 -4.75
C ALA A 135 25.03 -13.22 -3.46
N PRO A 136 23.83 -13.81 -3.43
CA PRO A 136 23.38 -14.58 -2.27
C PRO A 136 24.33 -15.77 -2.11
N ALA A 137 24.76 -16.03 -0.89
CA ALA A 137 25.61 -17.18 -0.56
C ALA A 137 24.88 -18.51 -0.73
#